data_AF-A0A6B2VA15-F1
#
_entry.id   AF-A0A6B2VA15-F1
#
_cell.length_a   1.000
_cell.length_b   1.000
_cell.length_c   1.000
_cell.angle_alpha   90.00
_cell.angle_beta   90.00
_cell.angle_gamma   90.00
#
_symmetry.space_group_name_H-M   'P 1'
#
loop_
_entity.id
_entity.type
_entity.pdbx_description
1 polymer ?
#
loop_
_entity_poly.entity_id
_entity_poly.type
_entity_poly.pdbx_seq_one_letter_code
_entity_poly.pdbx_strand_id
1 'polypeptide(L)'
;MRIPFITSALVRHRAKAELRECIADEYLVALDENARLHAELEELRQAAAEVAETGFAVLVRESAIQDAAHHFAQIFDDGMLASMVGTKFTCTEVDAIAGLLIAAGREEAGLCWLECHAEGDEHDDSHYQGTETWNHEEPQPAPVDLAQYAHDLAA
;
A
#
# COMPACT_ATOMS: atom_id res chain seq x y z
N MET A 1 70.38 25.75 53.46
CA MET A 1 69.39 26.82 53.18
C MET A 1 69.31 27.00 51.67
N ARG A 2 68.10 27.15 51.09
CA ARG A 2 67.65 26.64 49.76
C ARG A 2 67.36 25.13 49.89
N ILE A 3 66.14 24.63 49.68
CA ILE A 3 65.45 24.48 48.39
C ILE A 3 63.92 24.38 48.62
N PRO A 4 63.13 25.48 48.59
CA PRO A 4 61.66 25.38 48.50
C PRO A 4 61.14 25.63 47.07
N PHE A 5 61.83 26.47 46.29
CA PHE A 5 61.34 26.91 44.97
C PHE A 5 61.51 25.86 43.85
N ILE A 6 62.59 25.07 43.88
CA ILE A 6 62.84 24.03 42.86
C ILE A 6 61.83 22.89 43.01
N THR A 7 61.49 22.51 44.25
CA THR A 7 60.45 21.53 44.56
C THR A 7 59.06 21.97 44.08
N SER A 8 58.68 23.24 44.26
CA SER A 8 57.38 23.75 43.77
C SER A 8 57.29 23.84 42.25
N ALA A 9 58.41 24.12 41.56
CA ALA A 9 58.47 24.13 40.10
C ALA A 9 58.34 22.71 39.52
N LEU A 10 59.04 21.74 40.11
CA LEU A 10 58.95 20.32 39.73
C LEU A 10 57.55 19.74 39.98
N VAL A 11 56.92 20.04 41.11
CA VAL A 11 55.54 19.60 41.42
C VAL A 11 54.55 20.17 40.41
N ARG A 12 54.66 21.47 40.06
CA ARG A 12 53.79 22.08 39.03
C ARG A 12 54.04 21.51 37.64
N HIS A 13 55.29 21.23 37.29
CA HIS A 13 55.62 20.61 36.01
C HIS A 13 55.02 19.21 35.90
N ARG A 14 55.12 18.41 36.97
CA ARG A 14 54.51 17.09 37.06
C ARG A 14 52.98 17.15 36.97
N ALA A 15 52.33 17.99 37.77
CA ALA A 15 50.88 18.16 37.73
C ALA A 15 50.37 18.62 36.34
N LYS A 16 51.14 19.48 35.65
CA LYS A 16 50.82 19.90 34.28
C LYS A 16 50.99 18.77 33.26
N ALA A 17 51.96 17.89 33.46
CA ALA A 17 52.15 16.71 32.61
C ALA A 17 51.02 15.70 32.81
N GLU A 18 50.68 15.38 34.07
CA GLU A 18 49.57 14.49 34.42
C GLU A 18 48.23 15.03 33.88
N LEU A 19 47.97 16.33 34.01
CA LEU A 19 46.76 16.94 33.44
C LEU A 19 46.71 16.85 31.91
N ARG A 20 47.85 17.04 31.23
CA ARG A 20 47.92 16.91 29.76
C ARG A 20 47.66 15.49 29.30
N GLU A 21 48.14 14.51 30.05
CA GLU A 21 47.90 13.08 29.79
C GLU A 21 46.42 12.75 29.97
N CYS A 22 45.79 13.15 31.08
CA CYS A 22 44.35 12.96 31.28
C CYS A 22 43.49 13.60 30.16
N ILE A 23 43.83 14.82 29.75
CA ILE A 23 43.12 15.50 28.65
C ILE A 23 43.32 14.75 27.32
N ALA A 24 44.53 14.24 27.07
CA ALA A 24 44.80 13.48 25.84
C ALA A 24 44.01 12.18 25.81
N ASP A 25 43.94 11.45 26.94
CA ASP A 25 43.17 10.22 27.04
C ASP A 25 41.66 10.46 26.85
N GLU A 26 41.10 11.48 27.52
CA GLU A 26 39.70 11.87 27.33
C GLU A 26 39.41 12.29 25.88
N TYR A 27 40.33 13.01 25.24
CA TYR A 27 40.20 13.41 23.84
C TYR A 27 40.22 12.22 22.89
N LEU A 28 41.08 11.23 23.14
CA LEU A 28 41.13 10.00 22.34
C LEU A 28 39.84 9.18 22.47
N VAL A 29 39.32 9.04 23.69
CA VAL A 29 38.02 8.38 23.91
C VAL A 29 36.89 9.11 23.17
N ALA A 30 36.89 10.44 23.21
CA ALA A 30 35.91 11.23 22.48
C ALA A 30 36.04 11.08 20.96
N LEU A 31 37.26 10.94 20.43
CA LEU A 31 37.48 10.68 19.00
C LEU A 31 36.98 9.29 18.58
N ASP A 32 37.24 8.26 19.38
CA ASP A 32 36.76 6.91 19.11
C ASP A 32 35.23 6.85 19.12
N GLU A 33 34.59 7.52 20.10
CA GLU A 33 33.14 7.59 20.16
C GLU A 33 32.55 8.39 18.98
N ASN A 34 33.18 9.48 18.56
CA ASN A 34 32.76 10.20 17.35
C ASN A 34 32.89 9.31 16.10
N ALA A 35 33.96 8.52 15.98
CA ALA A 35 34.12 7.60 14.86
C ALA A 35 33.01 6.53 14.85
N ARG A 36 32.66 5.99 16.03
CA ARG A 36 31.56 5.04 16.18
C ARG A 36 30.22 5.64 15.77
N LEU A 37 29.90 6.84 16.26
CA LEU A 37 28.66 7.53 15.93
C LEU A 37 28.57 7.89 14.44
N HIS A 38 29.69 8.26 13.82
CA HIS A 38 29.73 8.50 12.38
C HIS A 38 29.44 7.23 11.55
N ALA A 39 29.97 6.08 11.97
CA ALA A 39 29.66 4.81 11.31
C ALA A 39 28.18 4.44 11.46
N GLU A 40 27.64 4.54 12.68
CA GLU A 40 26.22 4.27 12.96
C GLU A 40 25.29 5.19 12.15
N LEU A 41 25.64 6.47 12.03
CA LEU A 41 24.88 7.43 11.24
C LEU A 41 24.90 7.11 9.74
N GLU A 42 26.02 6.61 9.22
CA GLU A 42 26.13 6.22 7.81
C GLU A 42 25.33 4.94 7.51
N GLU A 43 25.35 3.95 8.42
CA GLU A 43 24.49 2.77 8.34
C GLU A 43 23.00 3.15 8.32
N LEU A 44 22.58 4.07 9.20
CA LEU A 44 21.21 4.57 9.23
C LEU A 44 20.82 5.31 7.94
N ARG A 45 21.74 6.09 7.36
CA ARG A 45 21.51 6.76 6.07
C ARG A 45 21.34 5.77 4.93
N GLN A 46 22.16 4.73 4.88
CA GLN A 46 22.05 3.70 3.88
C GLN A 46 20.71 2.94 4.01
N ALA A 47 20.34 2.53 5.23
CA ALA A 47 19.05 1.90 5.48
C ALA A 47 17.87 2.80 5.09
N ALA A 48 17.94 4.10 5.39
CA ALA A 48 16.92 5.06 5.00
C ALA A 48 16.81 5.20 3.47
N ALA A 49 17.93 5.17 2.75
CA ALA A 49 17.93 5.23 1.28
C ALA A 49 17.27 3.99 0.66
N GLU A 50 17.56 2.80 1.18
CA GLU A 50 16.95 1.54 0.71
C GLU A 50 15.42 1.51 0.95
N VAL A 51 14.99 1.99 2.12
CA VAL A 51 13.55 2.13 2.43
C VAL A 51 12.89 3.15 1.52
N ALA A 52 13.55 4.28 1.25
CA ALA A 52 13.01 5.31 0.37
C ALA A 52 12.85 4.80 -1.07
N GLU A 53 13.84 4.05 -1.59
CA GLU A 53 13.77 3.44 -2.92
C GLU A 53 12.62 2.42 -3.00
N THR A 54 12.51 1.54 -2.01
CA THR A 54 11.43 0.54 -1.95
C THR A 54 10.05 1.21 -1.82
N GLY A 55 9.95 2.21 -0.96
CA GLY A 55 8.72 2.98 -0.76
C GLY A 55 8.29 3.70 -2.03
N PHE A 56 9.24 4.31 -2.75
CA PHE A 56 8.95 4.95 -4.04
C PHE A 56 8.45 3.93 -5.07
N ALA A 57 9.07 2.76 -5.17
CA ALA A 57 8.61 1.70 -6.09
C ALA A 57 7.18 1.21 -5.78
N VAL A 58 6.81 1.14 -4.49
CA VAL A 58 5.44 0.81 -4.06
C VAL A 58 4.46 1.89 -4.51
N LEU A 59 4.77 3.17 -4.27
CA LEU A 59 3.90 4.30 -4.65
C LEU A 59 3.72 4.41 -6.17
N VAL A 60 4.80 4.20 -6.93
CA VAL A 60 4.73 4.21 -8.41
C VAL A 60 3.82 3.09 -8.92
N ARG A 61 3.93 1.89 -8.35
CA ARG A 61 3.06 0.77 -8.73
C ARG A 61 1.61 1.01 -8.34
N GLU A 62 1.37 1.56 -7.16
CA GLU A 62 0.02 1.91 -6.69
C GLU A 62 -0.64 2.91 -7.65
N SER A 63 0.07 3.99 -8.01
CA SER A 63 -0.40 4.97 -9.00
C SER A 63 -0.70 4.31 -10.35
N ALA A 64 0.18 3.44 -10.85
CA ALA A 64 -0.03 2.76 -12.12
C ALA A 64 -1.27 1.84 -12.11
N ILE A 65 -1.55 1.17 -10.99
CA ILE A 65 -2.76 0.36 -10.82
C ILE A 65 -4.01 1.26 -10.79
N GLN A 66 -3.96 2.38 -10.07
CA GLN A 66 -5.06 3.34 -10.02
C GLN A 66 -5.37 3.92 -11.41
N ASP A 67 -4.34 4.31 -12.17
CA ASP A 67 -4.49 4.82 -13.54
C ASP A 67 -5.08 3.75 -14.46
N ALA A 68 -4.61 2.50 -14.36
CA ALA A 68 -5.13 1.39 -15.14
C ALA A 68 -6.60 1.07 -14.81
N ALA A 69 -6.96 1.05 -13.53
CA ALA A 69 -8.34 0.85 -13.08
C ALA A 69 -9.24 1.99 -13.55
N HIS A 70 -8.76 3.24 -13.47
CA HIS A 70 -9.51 4.40 -13.96
C HIS A 70 -9.75 4.33 -15.46
N HIS A 71 -8.73 3.99 -16.25
CA HIS A 71 -8.86 3.84 -17.69
C HIS A 71 -9.76 2.66 -18.08
N PHE A 72 -9.67 1.53 -17.37
CA PHE A 72 -10.58 0.41 -17.53
C PHE A 72 -12.02 0.85 -17.29
N ALA A 73 -12.29 1.52 -16.16
CA ALA A 73 -13.61 2.01 -15.82
C ALA A 73 -14.15 2.98 -16.88
N GLN A 74 -13.33 3.88 -17.41
CA GLN A 74 -13.74 4.78 -18.50
C GLN A 74 -14.20 4.05 -19.78
N ILE A 75 -13.60 2.90 -20.10
CA ILE A 75 -13.96 2.13 -21.29
C ILE A 75 -15.21 1.26 -21.03
N PHE A 76 -15.31 0.70 -19.83
CA PHE A 76 -16.39 -0.22 -19.47
C PHE A 76 -17.63 0.48 -18.88
N ASP A 77 -17.57 1.78 -18.60
CA ASP A 77 -18.71 2.66 -18.31
C ASP A 77 -19.52 3.00 -19.59
N ASP A 78 -19.78 1.98 -20.41
CA ASP A 78 -20.55 2.05 -21.64
C ASP A 78 -21.63 0.95 -21.64
N GLY A 79 -22.88 1.36 -21.40
CA GLY A 79 -24.03 0.44 -21.40
C GLY A 79 -24.28 -0.21 -22.77
N MET A 80 -23.83 0.40 -23.88
CA MET A 80 -23.91 -0.25 -25.19
C MET A 80 -22.94 -1.43 -25.27
N LEU A 81 -21.72 -1.29 -24.74
CA LEU A 81 -20.79 -2.41 -24.64
C LEU A 81 -21.36 -3.50 -23.74
N ALA A 82 -21.85 -3.14 -22.55
CA ALA A 82 -22.43 -4.09 -21.60
C ALA A 82 -23.59 -4.89 -22.21
N SER A 83 -24.54 -4.24 -22.89
CA SER A 83 -25.67 -4.93 -23.56
C SER A 83 -25.25 -5.84 -24.72
N MET A 84 -24.18 -5.50 -25.45
CA MET A 84 -23.72 -6.32 -26.58
C MET A 84 -23.03 -7.61 -26.15
N VAL A 85 -22.30 -7.59 -25.04
CA VAL A 85 -21.43 -8.70 -24.63
C VAL A 85 -21.69 -9.25 -23.22
N GLY A 86 -22.55 -8.64 -22.43
CA GLY A 86 -22.82 -9.01 -21.03
C GLY A 86 -23.20 -10.48 -20.85
N THR A 87 -24.11 -10.98 -21.70
CA THR A 87 -24.55 -12.40 -21.72
C THR A 87 -23.47 -13.40 -22.18
N LYS A 88 -22.26 -12.93 -22.51
CA LYS A 88 -21.13 -13.78 -22.95
C LYS A 88 -20.07 -13.99 -21.88
N PHE A 89 -20.13 -13.23 -20.80
CA PHE A 89 -19.29 -13.45 -19.64
C PHE A 89 -19.88 -14.53 -18.75
N THR A 90 -19.04 -15.13 -17.91
CA THR A 90 -19.50 -15.92 -16.76
C THR A 90 -19.90 -14.99 -15.61
N CYS A 91 -20.71 -15.49 -14.67
CA CYS A 91 -21.12 -14.71 -13.50
C CYS A 91 -19.92 -14.11 -12.75
N THR A 92 -18.86 -14.90 -12.52
CA THR A 92 -17.64 -14.43 -11.83
C THR A 92 -16.89 -13.35 -12.61
N GLU A 93 -16.91 -13.41 -13.94
CA GLU A 93 -16.28 -12.38 -14.77
C GLU A 93 -17.08 -11.07 -14.73
N VAL A 94 -18.41 -11.13 -14.79
CA VAL A 94 -19.23 -9.92 -14.66
C VAL A 94 -19.17 -9.34 -13.25
N ASP A 95 -19.10 -10.18 -12.20
CA ASP A 95 -18.89 -9.76 -10.82
C ASP A 95 -17.60 -8.94 -10.68
N ALA A 96 -16.51 -9.40 -11.30
CA ALA A 96 -15.23 -8.71 -11.26
C ALA A 96 -15.29 -7.37 -12.02
N ILE A 97 -15.99 -7.30 -13.15
CA ILE A 97 -16.18 -6.06 -13.91
C ILE A 97 -17.03 -5.07 -13.09
N ALA A 98 -18.18 -5.52 -12.59
CA ALA A 98 -19.10 -4.71 -11.81
C ALA A 98 -18.44 -4.22 -10.51
N GLY A 99 -17.78 -5.11 -9.77
CA GLY A 99 -17.05 -4.77 -8.54
C GLY A 99 -15.96 -3.72 -8.78
N LEU A 100 -15.17 -3.85 -9.86
CA LEU A 100 -14.16 -2.86 -10.20
C LEU A 100 -14.78 -1.49 -10.56
N LEU A 101 -15.89 -1.49 -11.31
CA LEU A 101 -16.60 -0.25 -11.66
C LEU A 101 -17.16 0.44 -10.41
N ILE A 102 -17.81 -0.31 -9.52
CA ILE A 102 -18.37 0.24 -8.27
C ILE A 102 -17.24 0.77 -7.38
N ALA A 103 -16.14 0.03 -7.22
CA ALA A 103 -14.96 0.47 -6.47
C ALA A 103 -14.32 1.74 -7.07
N ALA A 104 -14.43 1.92 -8.39
CA ALA A 104 -13.99 3.13 -9.10
C ALA A 104 -15.02 4.29 -9.04
N GLY A 105 -16.13 4.14 -8.31
CA GLY A 105 -17.20 5.13 -8.18
C GLY A 105 -18.12 5.21 -9.40
N ARG A 106 -18.25 4.12 -10.16
CA ARG A 106 -19.15 3.97 -11.33
C ARG A 106 -20.25 2.95 -11.02
N GLU A 107 -21.02 3.23 -9.99
CA GLU A 107 -22.06 2.32 -9.47
C GLU A 107 -23.13 1.98 -10.52
N GLU A 108 -23.66 3.00 -11.22
CA GLU A 108 -24.65 2.80 -12.29
C GLU A 108 -24.12 1.91 -13.43
N ALA A 109 -22.84 2.05 -13.78
CA ALA A 109 -22.21 1.21 -14.78
C ALA A 109 -22.09 -0.24 -14.30
N GLY A 110 -21.66 -0.45 -13.06
CA GLY A 110 -21.58 -1.78 -12.47
C GLY A 110 -22.94 -2.49 -12.44
N LEU A 111 -23.99 -1.77 -12.06
CA LEU A 111 -25.37 -2.29 -12.12
C LEU A 111 -25.78 -2.63 -13.55
N CYS A 112 -25.50 -1.75 -14.52
CA CYS A 112 -25.81 -2.00 -15.92
C CYS A 112 -25.14 -3.27 -16.44
N TRP A 113 -23.90 -3.56 -16.04
CA TRP A 113 -23.22 -4.80 -16.39
C TRP A 113 -23.92 -6.04 -15.82
N LEU A 114 -24.33 -6.01 -14.55
CA LEU A 114 -25.06 -7.11 -13.92
C LEU A 114 -26.43 -7.33 -14.58
N GLU A 115 -27.17 -6.24 -14.85
CA GLU A 115 -28.46 -6.30 -15.55
C GLU A 115 -28.33 -6.90 -16.94
N CYS A 116 -27.38 -6.43 -17.75
CA CYS A 116 -27.16 -6.92 -19.11
C CYS A 116 -26.68 -8.37 -19.16
N HIS A 117 -25.94 -8.83 -18.14
CA HIS A 117 -25.54 -10.22 -18.02
C HIS A 117 -26.73 -11.11 -17.64
N ALA A 118 -27.52 -10.68 -16.66
CA ALA A 118 -28.70 -11.39 -16.17
C ALA A 118 -29.78 -11.64 -17.23
N GLU A 119 -29.78 -10.91 -18.35
CA GLU A 119 -30.62 -11.22 -19.51
C GLU A 119 -30.31 -12.60 -20.14
N GLY A 120 -29.11 -13.13 -19.91
CA GLY A 120 -28.67 -14.44 -20.39
C GLY A 120 -28.62 -15.52 -19.32
N ASP A 121 -28.97 -15.19 -18.06
CA ASP A 121 -28.88 -16.10 -16.92
C ASP A 121 -30.02 -17.12 -16.93
N GLU A 122 -29.68 -18.38 -16.64
CA GLU A 122 -30.62 -19.46 -16.41
C GLU A 122 -31.07 -19.50 -14.93
N HIS A 123 -32.09 -20.30 -14.62
CA HIS A 123 -32.71 -20.36 -13.28
C HIS A 123 -31.79 -20.68 -12.09
N ASP A 124 -30.63 -21.28 -12.33
CA ASP A 124 -29.61 -21.63 -11.33
C ASP A 124 -28.44 -20.64 -11.26
N ASP A 125 -28.45 -19.59 -12.09
CA ASP A 125 -27.43 -18.57 -12.12
C ASP A 125 -27.62 -17.48 -11.06
N SER A 126 -26.49 -16.91 -10.62
CA SER A 126 -26.42 -15.97 -9.50
C SER A 126 -27.23 -14.69 -9.69
N HIS A 127 -27.49 -14.27 -10.93
CA HIS A 127 -28.17 -13.00 -11.21
C HIS A 127 -29.56 -13.19 -11.83
N TYR A 128 -30.07 -14.43 -11.88
CA TYR A 128 -31.35 -14.76 -12.51
C TYR A 128 -32.50 -13.84 -12.08
N GLN A 129 -33.16 -13.21 -13.06
CA GLN A 129 -34.23 -12.22 -12.84
C GLN A 129 -35.64 -12.79 -13.02
N GLY A 130 -35.81 -14.10 -13.20
CA GLY A 130 -37.15 -14.71 -13.26
C GLY A 130 -37.93 -14.47 -14.56
N THR A 131 -37.25 -14.14 -15.65
CA THR A 131 -37.87 -13.73 -16.94
C THR A 131 -38.20 -14.89 -17.88
N GLU A 132 -37.65 -16.09 -17.67
CA GLU A 132 -37.98 -17.27 -18.46
C GLU A 132 -39.35 -17.87 -18.07
N THR A 133 -40.05 -18.45 -19.06
CA THR A 133 -41.33 -19.12 -18.83
C THR A 133 -41.14 -20.37 -17.96
N TRP A 134 -41.38 -20.20 -16.68
CA TRP A 134 -41.35 -21.23 -15.66
C TRP A 134 -42.21 -22.45 -16.02
N ASN A 135 -41.58 -23.63 -16.11
CA ASN A 135 -42.31 -24.89 -16.29
C ASN A 135 -42.78 -25.37 -14.91
N HIS A 136 -44.11 -25.39 -14.72
CA HIS A 136 -44.77 -25.53 -13.42
C HIS A 136 -44.54 -26.89 -12.75
N GLU A 137 -43.60 -26.97 -11.81
CA GLU A 137 -43.57 -28.03 -10.78
C GLU A 137 -42.90 -27.59 -9.46
N GLU A 138 -42.06 -26.55 -9.48
CA GLU A 138 -41.41 -25.95 -8.31
C GLU A 138 -41.83 -24.47 -8.08
N PRO A 139 -41.65 -23.89 -6.88
CA PRO A 139 -41.88 -22.47 -6.67
C PRO A 139 -40.83 -21.63 -7.40
N GLN A 140 -41.27 -20.60 -8.14
CA GLN A 140 -40.39 -19.66 -8.83
C GLN A 140 -39.41 -19.01 -7.83
N PRO A 141 -38.08 -19.03 -8.08
CA PRO A 141 -37.11 -18.35 -7.24
C PRO A 141 -37.40 -16.86 -7.28
N ALA A 142 -37.25 -16.22 -6.13
CA ALA A 142 -37.41 -14.77 -6.05
C ALA A 142 -36.30 -14.11 -6.88
N PRO A 143 -36.61 -13.06 -7.67
CA PRO A 143 -35.59 -12.32 -8.41
C PRO A 143 -34.57 -11.72 -7.43
N VAL A 144 -33.31 -11.72 -7.85
CA VAL A 144 -32.21 -11.16 -7.06
C VAL A 144 -32.26 -9.63 -7.12
N ASP A 145 -32.14 -8.98 -5.95
CA ASP A 145 -31.95 -7.53 -5.87
C ASP A 145 -30.51 -7.18 -6.27
N LEU A 146 -30.32 -6.82 -7.54
CA LEU A 146 -29.01 -6.48 -8.09
C LEU A 146 -28.38 -5.26 -7.43
N ALA A 147 -29.18 -4.33 -6.88
CA ALA A 147 -28.65 -3.18 -6.15
C ALA A 147 -28.03 -3.60 -4.81
N GLN A 148 -28.72 -4.49 -4.08
CA GLN A 148 -28.16 -5.06 -2.86
C GLN A 148 -26.94 -5.94 -3.16
N TYR A 149 -26.99 -6.73 -4.23
CA TYR A 149 -25.87 -7.58 -4.64
C TYR A 149 -24.63 -6.76 -5.05
N ALA A 150 -24.82 -5.69 -5.83
CA ALA A 150 -23.75 -4.75 -6.19
C ALA A 150 -23.12 -4.07 -4.97
N HIS A 151 -23.94 -3.70 -3.98
CA HIS A 151 -23.42 -3.18 -2.72
C HIS A 151 -22.52 -4.21 -2.00
N ASP A 152 -22.90 -5.48 -2.01
CA ASP A 152 -22.12 -6.56 -1.38
C ASP A 152 -20.83 -6.88 -2.14
N LEU A 153 -20.75 -6.65 -3.45
CA LEU A 153 -19.51 -6.76 -4.24
C LEU A 153 -18.46 -5.70 -3.90
N ALA A 154 -18.89 -4.55 -3.36
CA ALA A 154 -18.02 -3.41 -3.06
C ALA A 154 -17.63 -3.30 -1.58
N ALA A 155 -18.19 -4.16 -0.71
CA ALA A 155 -17.97 -4.19 0.74
C ALA A 155 -16.74 -5.02 1.15
#